data_AF-A0A3S0DC91-F1
#
_entry.id   AF-A0A3S0DC91-F1
#
_cell.length_a   1.000
_cell.length_b   1.000
_cell.length_c   1.000
_cell.angle_alpha   90.00
_cell.angle_beta   90.00
_cell.angle_gamma   90.00
#
_symmetry.space_group_name_H-M   'P 1'
#
loop_
_entity.id
_entity.type
_entity.pdbx_description
1 polymer ?
#
loop_
_entity_poly.entity_id
_entity_poly.type
_entity_poly.pdbx_seq_one_letter_code
_entity_poly.pdbx_strand_id
1 'polypeptide(L)'
;MDKFFLSINNRILLPVVFLGGVIVWLILCEAHYQSYWNATIYRVQTTDFNLLHHTLPTTLSELIIAGRDDEVQNVLDSTYGIFGLVVTDPSGETILYKTNKEYHRKSWQAKATPEGLLEEGKKEPFDVLTDPPPLEPVWQHESPRAQAAVRDQNALNAGTRVIGHLYYVRPDPPPFLEDLAGFITTNPAELSGAKRGYLFITLTTIGFGLVVILLVMLRQRMVEMRQIEIDHIQRELDIRKKALEHLSSELVAQKSRKTWLEREADESYKRALSLKQSLEKLRDSLALVNANANNNNGVVGQGAQNSQAIKIRPAVHPPSALLEEIEQLIPALTDNAGSLKSQATLLHDYCAILEQRQTEMRTIVEHASTRAQQLPDVLDMSPR
;
A
#
# COMPACT_ATOMS: atom_id res chain seq x y z
N MET A 1 0.78 6.57 -6.32
CA MET A 1 1.04 6.49 -4.87
C MET A 1 2.13 5.48 -4.52
N ASP A 2 2.26 4.37 -5.25
CA ASP A 2 3.20 3.29 -4.90
C ASP A 2 4.69 3.70 -4.88
N LYS A 3 5.12 4.57 -5.79
CA LYS A 3 6.49 5.14 -5.78
C LYS A 3 6.78 5.98 -4.52
N PHE A 4 5.76 6.61 -3.94
CA PHE A 4 5.90 7.42 -2.71
C PHE A 4 6.05 6.53 -1.47
N PHE A 5 5.32 5.41 -1.40
CA PHE A 5 5.47 4.42 -0.32
C PHE A 5 6.80 3.66 -0.37
N LEU A 6 7.36 3.44 -1.56
CA LEU A 6 8.70 2.91 -1.77
C LEU A 6 9.81 3.93 -1.45
N SER A 7 9.58 5.23 -1.72
CA SER A 7 10.58 6.27 -1.46
C SER A 7 10.59 6.75 -0.01
N ILE A 8 9.49 6.55 0.74
CA ILE A 8 9.48 6.78 2.18
C ILE A 8 10.37 5.73 2.83
N ASN A 9 11.59 6.16 3.12
CA ASN A 9 12.54 5.36 3.89
C ASN A 9 11.96 5.15 5.30
N ASN A 10 12.13 3.95 5.87
CA ASN A 10 11.66 3.61 7.23
C ASN A 10 12.17 4.61 8.30
N ARG A 11 13.25 5.34 7.98
CA ARG A 11 13.83 6.44 8.77
C ARG A 11 12.94 7.69 8.90
N ILE A 12 12.01 7.93 7.96
CA ILE A 12 11.11 9.11 7.99
C ILE A 12 9.70 8.70 8.41
N LEU A 13 9.24 7.50 8.00
CA LEU A 13 7.93 6.99 8.38
C LEU A 13 7.78 6.85 9.90
N LEU A 14 8.77 6.22 10.54
CA LEU A 14 8.69 5.89 11.97
C LEU A 14 8.63 7.15 12.86
N PRO A 15 9.48 8.19 12.64
CA PRO A 15 9.35 9.44 13.38
C PRO A 15 8.03 10.17 13.14
N VAL A 16 7.50 10.16 11.91
CA VAL A 16 6.23 10.84 11.59
C VAL A 16 5.05 10.16 12.28
N VAL A 17 4.97 8.83 12.20
CA VAL A 17 3.92 8.05 12.90
C VAL A 17 4.05 8.21 14.41
N PHE A 18 5.28 8.21 14.94
CA PHE A 18 5.52 8.43 16.37
C PHE A 18 5.10 9.83 16.81
N LEU A 19 5.55 10.88 16.11
CA LEU A 19 5.20 12.26 16.45
C LEU A 19 3.69 12.51 16.34
N GLY A 20 3.06 12.02 15.27
CA GLY A 20 1.60 12.08 15.10
C GLY A 20 0.87 11.33 16.22
N GLY A 21 1.37 10.15 16.60
CA GLY A 21 0.85 9.37 17.72
C GLY A 21 0.95 10.09 19.06
N VAL A 22 2.07 10.77 19.34
CA VAL A 22 2.25 11.58 20.55
C VAL A 22 1.29 12.76 20.59
N ILE A 23 1.10 13.47 19.46
CA ILE A 23 0.15 14.59 19.39
C ILE A 23 -1.29 14.11 19.65
N VAL A 24 -1.72 13.05 18.98
CA VAL A 24 -3.07 12.46 19.18
C VAL A 24 -3.23 11.98 20.61
N TRP A 25 -2.21 11.34 21.18
CA TRP A 25 -2.21 10.88 22.56
C TRP A 25 -2.36 12.04 23.54
N LEU A 26 -1.62 13.14 23.37
CA LEU A 26 -1.75 14.34 24.21
C LEU A 26 -3.16 14.94 24.14
N ILE A 27 -3.73 15.08 22.95
CA ILE A 27 -5.09 15.61 22.75
C ILE A 27 -6.12 14.73 23.45
N LEU A 28 -6.02 13.41 23.32
CA LEU A 28 -6.94 12.48 23.96
C LEU A 28 -6.79 12.51 25.49
N CYS A 29 -5.57 12.59 26.01
CA CYS A 29 -5.31 12.74 27.44
C CYS A 29 -5.88 14.07 27.97
N GLU A 30 -5.72 15.18 27.26
CA GLU A 30 -6.28 16.47 27.65
C GLU A 30 -7.82 16.44 27.64
N ALA A 31 -8.42 15.89 26.59
CA ALA A 31 -9.88 15.72 26.52
C ALA A 31 -10.41 14.85 27.68
N HIS A 32 -9.69 13.77 28.02
CA HIS A 32 -10.05 12.93 29.15
C HIS A 32 -9.89 13.65 30.49
N TYR A 33 -8.79 14.38 30.68
CA TYR A 33 -8.54 15.20 31.86
C TYR A 33 -9.70 16.18 32.10
N GLN A 34 -10.09 16.92 31.05
CA GLN A 34 -11.21 17.86 31.11
C GLN A 34 -12.51 17.16 31.47
N SER A 35 -12.80 16.02 30.83
CA SER A 35 -13.99 15.23 31.13
C SER A 35 -13.99 14.69 32.56
N TYR A 36 -12.86 14.24 33.07
CA TYR A 36 -12.76 13.65 34.40
C TYR A 36 -12.97 14.71 35.49
N TRP A 37 -12.20 15.80 35.43
CA TRP A 37 -12.24 16.84 36.48
C TRP A 37 -13.49 17.71 36.39
N ASN A 38 -13.84 18.21 35.20
CA ASN A 38 -14.93 19.18 35.05
C ASN A 38 -16.30 18.53 34.84
N ALA A 39 -16.36 17.25 34.45
CA ALA A 39 -17.65 16.55 34.36
C ALA A 39 -17.82 15.52 35.48
N THR A 40 -16.93 14.55 35.62
CA THR A 40 -17.15 13.46 36.58
C THR A 40 -17.04 13.92 38.03
N ILE A 41 -15.90 14.49 38.43
CA ILE A 41 -15.67 14.94 39.81
C ILE A 41 -16.64 16.05 40.19
N TYR A 42 -16.80 17.05 39.31
CA TYR A 42 -17.73 18.14 39.54
C TYR A 42 -19.17 17.66 39.78
N ARG A 43 -19.69 16.72 38.98
CA ARG A 43 -21.07 16.18 39.14
C ARG A 43 -21.25 15.39 40.43
N VAL A 44 -20.25 14.58 40.79
CA VAL A 44 -20.27 13.82 42.05
C VAL A 44 -20.31 14.80 43.22
N GLN A 45 -19.43 15.80 43.23
CA GLN A 45 -19.42 16.84 44.26
C GLN A 45 -20.72 17.64 44.31
N THR A 46 -21.32 17.99 43.18
CA THR A 46 -22.64 18.67 43.15
C THR A 46 -23.73 17.80 43.78
N THR A 47 -23.68 16.48 43.56
CA THR A 47 -24.64 15.54 44.17
C THR A 47 -24.41 15.44 45.68
N ASP A 48 -23.14 15.35 46.10
CA ASP A 48 -22.76 15.35 47.52
C ASP A 48 -23.19 16.66 48.19
N PHE A 49 -22.90 17.82 47.58
CA PHE A 49 -23.28 19.13 48.11
C PHE A 49 -24.79 19.24 48.27
N ASN A 50 -25.56 18.76 47.30
CA ASN A 50 -27.01 18.71 47.43
C ASN A 50 -27.41 17.92 48.68
N LEU A 51 -26.90 16.70 48.87
CA LEU A 51 -27.18 15.91 50.06
C LEU A 51 -26.77 16.65 51.35
N LEU A 52 -25.63 17.35 51.32
CA LEU A 52 -25.15 18.09 52.48
C LEU A 52 -26.00 19.33 52.79
N HIS A 53 -26.51 20.06 51.79
CA HIS A 53 -27.44 21.18 52.00
C HIS A 53 -28.72 20.72 52.72
N HIS A 54 -29.15 19.48 52.50
CA HIS A 54 -30.33 18.90 53.14
C HIS A 54 -30.08 18.35 54.56
N THR A 55 -28.82 18.16 54.98
CA THR A 55 -28.52 17.38 56.19
C THR A 55 -27.56 18.08 57.15
N LEU A 56 -26.54 18.76 56.66
CA LEU A 56 -25.53 19.41 57.50
C LEU A 56 -26.04 20.63 58.27
N PRO A 57 -26.88 21.52 57.71
CA PRO A 57 -27.30 22.72 58.45
C PRO A 57 -28.01 22.38 59.76
N THR A 58 -28.92 21.42 59.74
CA THR A 58 -29.65 20.95 60.93
C THR A 58 -28.70 20.30 61.94
N THR A 59 -27.92 19.32 61.48
CA THR A 59 -27.03 18.55 62.36
C THR A 59 -25.95 19.41 63.00
N LEU A 60 -25.30 20.29 62.22
CA LEU A 60 -24.28 21.20 62.76
C LEU A 60 -24.90 22.24 63.70
N SER A 61 -26.11 22.75 63.41
CA SER A 61 -26.79 23.67 64.31
C SER A 61 -27.06 23.02 65.67
N GLU A 62 -27.58 21.78 65.69
CA GLU A 62 -27.80 21.03 66.92
C GLU A 62 -26.52 20.78 67.71
N LEU A 63 -25.43 20.37 67.05
CA LEU A 63 -24.15 20.11 67.71
C LEU A 63 -23.53 21.38 68.30
N ILE A 64 -23.62 22.51 67.60
CA ILE A 64 -23.12 23.81 68.08
C ILE A 64 -23.96 24.27 69.29
N ILE A 65 -25.29 24.16 69.22
CA ILE A 65 -26.19 24.51 70.34
C ILE A 65 -25.91 23.62 71.56
N ALA A 66 -25.62 22.34 71.34
CA ALA A 66 -25.26 21.39 72.37
C ALA A 66 -23.82 21.55 72.91
N GLY A 67 -23.00 22.44 72.32
CA GLY A 67 -21.60 22.66 72.71
C GLY A 67 -20.69 21.47 72.44
N ARG A 68 -21.01 20.63 71.45
CA ARG A 68 -20.24 19.43 71.07
C ARG A 68 -19.25 19.70 69.94
N ASP A 69 -18.24 20.52 70.26
CA ASP A 69 -17.18 20.91 69.31
C ASP A 69 -16.40 19.72 68.74
N ASP A 70 -16.28 18.64 69.53
CA ASP A 70 -15.65 17.38 69.16
C ASP A 70 -16.35 16.74 67.94
N GLU A 71 -17.67 16.67 67.95
CA GLU A 71 -18.41 16.07 66.84
C GLU A 71 -18.58 17.01 65.67
N VAL A 72 -18.64 18.32 65.91
CA VAL A 72 -18.61 19.30 64.80
C VAL A 72 -17.39 19.03 63.94
N GLN A 73 -16.21 18.86 64.55
CA GLN A 73 -15.00 18.55 63.80
C GLN A 73 -15.04 17.16 63.14
N ASN A 74 -15.56 16.13 63.81
CA ASN A 74 -15.69 14.78 63.23
C ASN A 74 -16.61 14.77 61.99
N VAL A 75 -17.72 15.50 62.05
CA VAL A 75 -18.65 15.66 60.92
C VAL A 75 -17.96 16.37 59.76
N LEU A 76 -17.24 17.47 60.01
CA LEU A 76 -16.50 18.18 58.97
C LEU A 76 -15.38 17.33 58.36
N ASP A 77 -14.77 16.45 59.15
CA ASP A 77 -13.71 15.53 58.70
C ASP A 77 -14.24 14.25 58.04
N SER A 78 -15.55 14.07 57.96
CA SER A 78 -16.16 12.91 57.29
C SER A 78 -16.08 12.97 55.76
N THR A 79 -15.74 14.13 55.19
CA THR A 79 -15.52 14.31 53.74
C THR A 79 -14.12 13.85 53.29
N TYR A 80 -13.26 13.43 54.23
CA TYR A 80 -11.88 13.01 53.99
C TYR A 80 -11.02 14.01 53.21
N GLY A 81 -11.41 15.28 53.15
CA GLY A 81 -10.69 16.33 52.44
C GLY A 81 -10.88 16.34 50.92
N ILE A 82 -11.84 15.59 50.37
CA ILE A 82 -12.21 15.63 48.94
C ILE A 82 -12.70 17.03 48.55
N PHE A 83 -13.38 17.71 49.46
CA PHE A 83 -13.73 19.12 49.42
C PHE A 83 -13.72 19.67 50.84
N GLY A 84 -13.64 20.99 50.96
CA GLY A 84 -13.61 21.68 52.25
C GLY A 84 -14.99 22.01 52.76
N LEU A 85 -15.25 21.73 54.02
CA LEU A 85 -16.36 22.31 54.77
C LEU A 85 -15.79 23.32 55.75
N VAL A 86 -16.36 24.53 55.77
CA VAL A 86 -15.88 25.62 56.64
C VAL A 86 -17.07 26.25 57.35
N VAL A 87 -17.01 26.30 58.68
CA VAL A 87 -18.01 26.96 59.52
C VAL A 87 -17.43 28.27 60.03
N THR A 88 -18.19 29.35 59.87
CA THR A 88 -17.81 30.71 60.29
C THR A 88 -18.78 31.25 61.32
N ASP A 89 -18.38 32.35 61.96
CA ASP A 89 -19.23 33.15 62.83
C ASP A 89 -20.42 33.78 62.08
N PRO A 90 -21.43 34.32 62.81
CA PRO A 90 -22.59 34.96 62.19
C PRO A 90 -22.25 36.16 61.29
N SER A 91 -21.08 36.76 61.45
CA SER A 91 -20.55 37.84 60.60
C SER A 91 -19.85 37.32 59.34
N GLY A 92 -19.44 36.05 59.30
CA GLY A 92 -18.63 35.48 58.23
C GLY A 92 -17.17 35.94 58.22
N GLU A 93 -16.70 36.59 59.28
CA GLU A 93 -15.35 37.17 59.39
C GLU A 93 -14.36 36.20 60.03
N THR A 94 -14.83 35.35 60.96
CA THR A 94 -13.99 34.42 61.70
C THR A 94 -14.33 32.98 61.36
N ILE A 95 -13.33 32.19 61.00
CA ILE A 95 -13.47 30.74 60.79
C ILE A 95 -13.46 30.06 62.16
N LEU A 96 -14.56 29.38 62.49
CA LEU A 96 -14.71 28.64 63.74
C LEU A 96 -14.19 27.20 63.59
N TYR A 97 -14.62 26.51 62.53
CA TYR A 97 -14.24 25.12 62.26
C TYR A 97 -13.99 24.92 60.76
N LYS A 98 -13.13 23.95 60.42
CA LYS A 98 -12.89 23.55 59.04
C LYS A 98 -12.45 22.10 58.96
N THR A 99 -12.67 21.46 57.81
CA THR A 99 -12.12 20.13 57.53
C THR A 99 -10.58 20.15 57.65
N ASN A 100 -10.00 19.28 58.47
CA ASN A 100 -8.57 19.19 58.70
C ASN A 100 -7.90 18.12 57.84
N LYS A 101 -8.66 17.15 57.32
CA LYS A 101 -8.12 16.09 56.46
C LYS A 101 -7.70 16.61 55.08
N GLU A 102 -6.61 16.04 54.55
CA GLU A 102 -6.08 16.34 53.23
C GLU A 102 -6.22 15.11 52.31
N TYR A 103 -6.85 15.28 51.15
CA TYR A 103 -7.00 14.21 50.15
C TYR A 103 -5.92 14.35 49.07
N HIS A 104 -4.86 13.55 49.17
CA HIS A 104 -3.66 13.51 48.30
C HIS A 104 -2.84 14.81 48.19
N ARG A 105 -3.46 15.98 48.28
CA ARG A 105 -2.83 17.30 48.13
C ARG A 105 -3.66 18.40 48.78
N LYS A 106 -3.00 19.52 49.08
CA LYS A 106 -3.64 20.77 49.46
C LYS A 106 -4.24 21.41 48.22
N SER A 107 -5.57 21.51 48.17
CA SER A 107 -6.31 21.94 46.97
C SER A 107 -7.34 23.02 47.29
N TRP A 108 -8.15 22.83 48.33
CA TRP A 108 -9.15 23.81 48.75
C TRP A 108 -8.69 24.64 49.96
N GLN A 109 -7.70 24.16 50.71
CA GLN A 109 -7.23 24.77 51.96
C GLN A 109 -6.66 26.18 51.77
N ALA A 110 -6.11 26.49 50.60
CA ALA A 110 -5.63 27.82 50.26
C ALA A 110 -6.78 28.85 50.15
N LYS A 111 -8.00 28.39 49.84
CA LYS A 111 -9.21 29.21 49.73
C LYS A 111 -9.97 29.33 51.05
N ALA A 112 -9.57 28.58 52.08
CA ALA A 112 -10.21 28.61 53.40
C ALA A 112 -9.76 29.84 54.21
N THR A 113 -9.92 31.02 53.62
CA THR A 113 -9.72 32.35 54.20
C THR A 113 -11.03 33.13 54.08
N PRO A 114 -11.34 34.11 54.96
CA PRO A 114 -12.59 34.85 54.89
C PRO A 114 -12.86 35.47 53.51
N GLU A 115 -11.83 36.04 52.88
CA GLU A 115 -11.92 36.59 51.51
C GLU A 115 -12.20 35.50 50.46
N GLY A 116 -11.51 34.35 50.56
CA GLY A 116 -11.71 33.23 49.65
C GLY A 116 -13.09 32.58 49.79
N LEU A 117 -13.63 32.54 51.00
CA LEU A 117 -14.99 32.05 51.27
C LEU A 117 -16.06 32.97 50.69
N LEU A 118 -15.84 34.29 50.68
CA LEU A 118 -16.73 35.22 50.00
C LEU A 118 -16.72 35.05 48.48
N GLU A 119 -15.57 34.73 47.89
CA GLU A 119 -15.49 34.43 46.46
C GLU A 119 -16.12 33.09 46.11
N GLU A 120 -15.88 32.06 46.90
CA GLU A 120 -16.51 30.74 46.72
C GLU A 120 -18.03 30.82 47.00
N GLY A 121 -18.45 31.64 47.96
CA GLY A 121 -19.85 31.96 48.25
C GLY A 121 -20.62 32.59 47.08
N LYS A 122 -19.91 33.19 46.10
CA LYS A 122 -20.53 33.67 44.84
C LYS A 122 -20.75 32.53 43.83
N LYS A 123 -19.99 31.45 43.93
CA LYS A 123 -20.06 30.29 43.03
C LYS A 123 -21.04 29.24 43.58
N GLU A 124 -20.89 28.92 44.86
CA GLU A 124 -21.70 27.98 45.61
C GLU A 124 -22.24 28.70 46.86
N PRO A 125 -23.56 28.81 47.03
CA PRO A 125 -24.11 29.53 48.17
C PRO A 125 -23.81 28.81 49.48
N PHE A 126 -23.65 29.58 50.55
CA PHE A 126 -23.48 29.05 51.90
C PHE A 126 -24.83 28.78 52.56
N ASP A 127 -24.86 27.79 53.44
CA ASP A 127 -25.98 27.56 54.32
C ASP A 127 -25.87 28.37 55.60
N VAL A 128 -27.01 28.79 56.12
CA VAL A 128 -27.11 29.52 57.38
C VAL A 128 -27.41 28.52 58.49
N LEU A 129 -26.56 28.51 59.52
CA LEU A 129 -26.78 27.73 60.73
C LEU A 129 -27.62 28.58 61.70
N THR A 130 -28.72 28.03 62.21
CA THR A 130 -29.69 28.78 63.02
C THR A 130 -30.05 28.09 64.33
N ASP A 131 -30.51 28.89 65.28
CA ASP A 131 -31.17 28.47 66.51
C ASP A 131 -32.61 29.03 66.54
N PRO A 132 -33.65 28.17 66.48
CA PRO A 132 -33.61 26.70 66.39
C PRO A 132 -33.05 26.18 65.05
N PRO A 133 -32.59 24.91 64.99
CA PRO A 133 -32.07 24.28 63.77
C PRO A 133 -33.04 24.37 62.59
N PRO A 134 -32.53 24.58 61.35
CA PRO A 134 -33.38 24.63 60.17
C PRO A 134 -34.00 23.26 59.89
N LEU A 135 -35.31 23.23 59.58
CA LEU A 135 -36.05 22.00 59.25
C LEU A 135 -36.07 21.71 57.76
N GLU A 136 -35.94 22.75 56.94
CA GLU A 136 -35.96 22.67 55.48
C GLU A 136 -34.64 23.20 54.92
N PRO A 137 -34.14 22.62 53.82
CA PRO A 137 -32.95 23.10 53.12
C PRO A 137 -33.18 24.51 52.56
N VAL A 138 -32.18 25.38 52.65
CA VAL A 138 -32.24 26.72 52.01
C VAL A 138 -31.85 26.67 50.55
N TRP A 139 -30.92 25.78 50.21
CA TRP A 139 -30.34 25.66 48.88
C TRP A 139 -30.46 24.22 48.37
N GLN A 140 -30.69 24.07 47.06
CA GLN A 140 -30.72 22.76 46.41
C GLN A 140 -30.22 22.86 44.97
N HIS A 141 -29.59 21.79 44.49
CA HIS A 141 -29.21 21.64 43.10
C HIS A 141 -30.30 20.91 42.33
N GLU A 142 -30.83 21.53 41.27
CA GLU A 142 -31.87 20.91 40.43
C GLU A 142 -31.38 19.66 39.69
N SER A 143 -30.07 19.59 39.40
CA SER A 143 -29.46 18.44 38.75
C SER A 143 -27.98 18.32 39.10
N PRO A 144 -27.37 17.13 38.89
CA PRO A 144 -25.92 16.95 39.07
C PRO A 144 -25.06 17.84 38.15
N ARG A 145 -25.66 18.46 37.12
CA ARG A 145 -24.98 19.34 36.16
C ARG A 145 -25.22 20.82 36.44
N ALA A 146 -26.00 21.16 37.47
CA ALA A 146 -26.23 22.54 37.87
C ALA A 146 -24.90 23.18 38.27
N GLN A 147 -24.73 24.45 37.89
CA GLN A 147 -23.51 25.22 38.18
C GLN A 147 -23.56 25.91 39.55
N ALA A 148 -24.77 26.13 40.08
CA ALA A 148 -25.03 26.75 41.36
C ALA A 148 -26.34 26.22 41.94
N ALA A 149 -26.44 26.19 43.26
CA ALA A 149 -27.67 25.83 43.94
C ALA A 149 -28.71 26.96 43.81
N VAL A 150 -29.98 26.57 43.73
CA VAL A 150 -31.13 27.46 43.69
C VAL A 150 -31.73 27.52 45.08
N ARG A 151 -32.18 28.72 45.48
CA ARG A 151 -32.81 28.93 46.78
C ARG A 151 -34.20 28.29 46.81
N ASP A 152 -34.47 27.50 47.83
CA ASP A 152 -35.84 27.05 48.11
C ASP A 152 -36.64 28.18 48.77
N GLN A 153 -37.87 28.40 48.30
CA GLN A 153 -38.66 29.60 48.56
C GLN A 153 -39.22 29.65 49.99
N ASN A 154 -39.15 28.56 50.76
CA ASN A 154 -39.82 28.40 52.06
C ASN A 154 -38.87 28.37 53.29
N ALA A 155 -37.55 28.49 53.10
CA ALA A 155 -36.60 27.91 54.05
C ALA A 155 -36.15 28.75 55.25
N LEU A 156 -36.55 30.02 55.39
CA LEU A 156 -36.19 30.82 56.57
C LEU A 156 -37.43 31.32 57.32
N ASN A 157 -37.67 30.72 58.49
CA ASN A 157 -38.68 31.15 59.43
C ASN A 157 -38.32 32.52 60.02
N ALA A 158 -39.26 33.47 60.00
CA ALA A 158 -39.06 34.78 60.61
C ALA A 158 -38.84 34.62 62.14
N GLY A 159 -37.67 35.02 62.64
CA GLY A 159 -37.34 35.02 64.08
C GLY A 159 -36.21 34.09 64.53
N THR A 160 -35.56 33.36 63.61
CA THR A 160 -34.43 32.48 63.93
C THR A 160 -33.13 33.26 64.16
N ARG A 161 -32.37 32.92 65.21
CA ARG A 161 -31.05 33.50 65.48
C ARG A 161 -30.00 32.79 64.61
N VAL A 162 -29.19 33.56 63.88
CA VAL A 162 -28.05 33.01 63.13
C VAL A 162 -26.90 32.72 64.09
N ILE A 163 -26.40 31.49 64.08
CA ILE A 163 -25.26 31.04 64.90
C ILE A 163 -23.98 30.89 64.07
N GLY A 164 -24.08 30.78 62.75
CA GLY A 164 -22.93 30.77 61.85
C GLY A 164 -23.30 30.52 60.39
N HIS A 165 -22.29 30.45 59.53
CA HIS A 165 -22.45 30.08 58.12
C HIS A 165 -21.58 28.89 57.75
N LEU A 166 -22.15 27.98 56.97
CA LEU A 166 -21.51 26.78 56.43
C LEU A 166 -21.18 26.97 54.95
N TYR A 167 -19.90 26.94 54.64
CA TYR A 167 -19.37 27.07 53.28
C TYR A 167 -18.90 25.72 52.74
N TYR A 168 -19.18 25.52 51.45
CA TYR A 168 -18.75 24.37 50.67
C TYR A 168 -17.65 24.81 49.69
N VAL A 169 -16.43 24.31 49.89
CA VAL A 169 -15.26 24.76 49.13
C VAL A 169 -14.78 23.64 48.21
N ARG A 170 -14.94 23.83 46.90
CA ARG A 170 -14.46 22.86 45.90
C ARG A 170 -12.94 22.97 45.70
N PRO A 171 -12.23 21.83 45.56
CA PRO A 171 -10.82 21.85 45.21
C PRO A 171 -10.62 22.26 43.75
N ASP A 172 -9.56 23.01 43.46
CA ASP A 172 -9.18 23.26 42.07
C ASP A 172 -8.49 22.02 41.46
N PRO A 173 -8.80 21.66 40.20
CA PRO A 173 -8.13 20.55 39.54
C PRO A 173 -6.62 20.85 39.36
N PRO A 174 -5.74 19.83 39.38
CA PRO A 174 -4.32 20.05 39.15
C PRO A 174 -4.11 20.51 37.71
N PRO A 175 -3.13 21.37 37.41
CA PRO A 175 -2.75 21.65 36.03
C PRO A 175 -2.55 20.35 35.23
N PHE A 176 -3.04 20.31 33.99
CA PHE A 176 -3.00 19.10 33.15
C PHE A 176 -1.59 18.47 33.08
N LEU A 177 -0.56 19.29 32.89
CA LEU A 177 0.82 18.82 32.81
C LEU A 177 1.32 18.21 34.13
N GLU A 178 0.87 18.73 35.27
CA GLU A 178 1.22 18.19 36.58
C GLU A 178 0.54 16.83 36.81
N ASP A 179 -0.75 16.73 36.46
CA ASP A 179 -1.52 15.47 36.57
C ASP A 179 -0.96 14.39 35.63
N LEU A 180 -0.64 14.77 34.38
CA LEU A 180 -0.04 13.87 33.39
C LEU A 180 1.40 13.48 33.78
N ALA A 181 2.21 14.42 34.26
CA ALA A 181 3.55 14.10 34.78
C ALA A 181 3.45 13.16 35.98
N GLY A 182 2.47 13.37 36.87
CA GLY A 182 2.14 12.46 37.94
C GLY A 182 1.86 11.06 37.42
N PHE A 183 1.05 10.90 36.38
CA PHE A 183 0.81 9.60 35.74
C PHE A 183 2.07 8.94 35.15
N ILE A 184 2.95 9.71 34.51
CA ILE A 184 4.18 9.18 33.88
C ILE A 184 5.24 8.80 34.94
N THR A 185 5.35 9.60 36.00
CA THR A 185 6.41 9.47 37.01
C THR A 185 6.03 8.57 38.17
N THR A 186 4.75 8.53 38.54
CA THR A 186 4.24 7.58 39.54
C THR A 186 3.89 6.26 38.88
N ASN A 187 3.68 5.22 39.68
CA ASN A 187 3.38 3.89 39.17
C ASN A 187 2.14 3.90 38.25
N PRO A 188 2.29 3.68 36.93
CA PRO A 188 1.17 3.75 35.98
C PRO A 188 0.15 2.61 36.18
N ALA A 189 0.49 1.60 36.99
CA ALA A 189 -0.42 0.52 37.39
C ALA A 189 -1.36 0.91 38.54
N GLU A 190 -1.19 2.08 39.16
CA GLU A 190 -2.14 2.62 40.13
C GLU A 190 -3.41 3.10 39.41
N LEU A 191 -4.40 2.22 39.32
CA LEU A 191 -5.64 2.37 38.52
C LEU A 191 -6.70 3.29 39.17
N SER A 192 -6.29 4.37 39.83
CA SER A 192 -7.21 5.30 40.51
C SER A 192 -7.44 6.60 39.72
N GLY A 193 -8.67 7.10 39.74
CA GLY A 193 -9.07 8.38 39.16
C GLY A 193 -8.72 8.56 37.68
N ALA A 194 -8.16 9.72 37.33
CA ALA A 194 -7.78 10.10 35.96
C ALA A 194 -6.69 9.17 35.36
N LYS A 195 -5.79 8.63 36.20
CA LYS A 195 -4.67 7.76 35.76
C LYS A 195 -5.17 6.53 35.00
N ARG A 196 -6.31 5.97 35.40
CA ARG A 196 -6.92 4.81 34.72
C ARG A 196 -7.29 5.13 33.27
N GLY A 197 -7.82 6.32 33.01
CA GLY A 197 -8.16 6.75 31.66
C GLY A 197 -6.91 6.99 30.81
N TYR A 198 -5.88 7.63 31.37
CA TYR A 198 -4.60 7.81 30.68
C TYR A 198 -3.96 6.47 30.31
N LEU A 199 -4.01 5.46 31.19
CA LEU A 199 -3.50 4.12 30.88
C LEU A 199 -4.25 3.50 29.69
N PHE A 200 -5.58 3.58 29.68
CA PHE A 200 -6.38 3.04 28.57
C PHE A 200 -6.07 3.77 27.25
N ILE A 201 -6.01 5.10 27.27
CA ILE A 201 -5.66 5.92 26.11
C ILE A 201 -4.25 5.54 25.61
N THR A 202 -3.27 5.41 26.50
CA THR A 202 -1.90 5.03 26.16
C THR A 202 -1.84 3.64 25.50
N LEU A 203 -2.55 2.66 26.04
CA LEU A 203 -2.59 1.31 25.46
C LEU A 203 -3.26 1.29 24.08
N THR A 204 -4.36 2.02 23.92
CA THR A 204 -5.07 2.10 22.64
C THR A 204 -4.28 2.85 21.57
N THR A 205 -3.60 3.95 21.91
CA THR A 205 -2.77 4.70 20.95
C THR A 205 -1.54 3.91 20.52
N ILE A 206 -0.85 3.22 21.45
CA ILE A 206 0.26 2.33 21.13
C ILE A 206 -0.23 1.17 20.25
N GLY A 207 -1.34 0.52 20.63
CA GLY A 207 -1.93 -0.56 19.87
C GLY A 207 -2.30 -0.15 18.44
N PHE A 208 -2.96 1.00 18.28
CA PHE A 208 -3.31 1.54 16.97
C PHE A 208 -2.06 1.90 16.15
N GLY A 209 -1.05 2.51 16.77
CA GLY A 209 0.22 2.82 16.13
C GLY A 209 0.93 1.58 15.59
N LEU A 210 0.95 0.48 16.37
CA LEU A 210 1.52 -0.80 15.93
C LEU A 210 0.76 -1.40 14.75
N VAL A 211 -0.58 -1.32 14.74
CA VAL A 211 -1.41 -1.77 13.62
C VAL A 211 -1.11 -0.97 12.35
N VAL A 212 -1.01 0.36 12.45
CA VAL A 212 -0.67 1.22 11.31
C VAL A 212 0.72 0.87 10.76
N ILE A 213 1.73 0.72 11.62
CA ILE A 213 3.08 0.31 11.20
C ILE A 213 3.04 -1.06 10.52
N LEU A 214 2.33 -2.03 11.08
CA LEU A 214 2.19 -3.36 10.51
C LEU A 214 1.54 -3.30 9.11
N LEU A 215 0.47 -2.51 8.94
CA LEU A 215 -0.19 -2.34 7.64
C LEU A 215 0.74 -1.71 6.60
N VAL A 216 1.54 -0.72 6.99
CA VAL A 216 2.51 -0.10 6.09
C VAL A 216 3.62 -1.10 5.71
N MET A 217 4.13 -1.86 6.66
CA MET A 217 5.14 -2.90 6.39
C MET A 217 4.60 -3.99 5.46
N LEU A 218 3.37 -4.45 5.68
CA LEU A 218 2.71 -5.42 4.80
C LEU A 218 2.52 -4.86 3.38
N ARG A 219 2.13 -3.58 3.25
CA ARG A 219 2.02 -2.90 1.96
C ARG A 219 3.36 -2.79 1.24
N GLN A 220 4.42 -2.37 1.92
CA GLN A 220 5.77 -2.31 1.33
C GLN A 220 6.20 -3.68 0.81
N ARG A 221 6.07 -4.72 1.64
CA ARG A 221 6.42 -6.09 1.26
C ARG A 221 5.59 -6.62 0.08
N MET A 222 4.30 -6.26 0.02
CA MET A 222 3.44 -6.63 -1.09
C MET A 222 3.89 -5.99 -2.41
N VAL A 223 4.31 -4.72 -2.38
CA VAL A 223 4.78 -4.01 -3.56
C VAL A 223 6.15 -4.54 -4.01
N GLU A 224 7.06 -4.83 -3.09
CA GLU A 224 8.35 -5.46 -3.40
C GLU A 224 8.18 -6.80 -4.12
N MET A 225 7.31 -7.67 -3.61
CA MET A 225 7.03 -8.96 -4.25
C MET A 225 6.45 -8.81 -5.65
N ARG A 226 5.54 -7.85 -5.86
CA ARG A 226 4.98 -7.55 -7.19
C ARG A 226 6.05 -7.03 -8.15
N GLN A 227 6.98 -6.21 -7.69
CA GLN A 227 8.07 -5.73 -8.55
C GLN A 227 8.97 -6.87 -9.00
N ILE A 228 9.29 -7.81 -8.09
CA ILE A 228 10.08 -9.00 -8.43
C ILE A 228 9.35 -9.87 -9.46
N GLU A 229 8.04 -10.05 -9.33
CA GLU A 229 7.23 -10.83 -10.27
C GLU A 229 7.21 -10.18 -11.66
N ILE A 230 7.01 -8.86 -11.74
CA ILE A 230 7.05 -8.10 -13.00
C ILE A 230 8.42 -8.22 -13.67
N ASP A 231 9.50 -8.05 -12.92
CA ASP A 231 10.87 -8.16 -13.43
C ASP A 231 11.15 -9.58 -13.98
N HIS A 232 10.58 -10.62 -13.36
CA HIS A 232 10.73 -12.00 -13.83
C HIS A 232 9.99 -12.23 -15.15
N ILE A 233 8.73 -11.77 -15.24
CA ILE A 233 7.91 -11.87 -16.45
C ILE A 233 8.56 -11.11 -17.62
N GLN A 234 9.13 -9.93 -17.37
CA GLN A 234 9.83 -9.15 -18.40
C GLN A 234 11.06 -9.90 -18.94
N ARG A 235 11.86 -10.53 -18.08
CA ARG A 235 13.01 -11.34 -18.51
C ARG A 235 12.58 -12.54 -19.35
N GLU A 236 11.50 -13.23 -18.97
CA GLU A 236 10.96 -14.33 -19.76
C GLU A 236 10.50 -13.87 -21.15
N LEU A 237 9.80 -12.73 -21.22
CA LEU A 237 9.37 -12.14 -22.48
C LEU A 237 10.55 -11.76 -23.38
N ASP A 238 11.61 -11.18 -22.82
CA ASP A 238 12.81 -10.82 -23.58
C ASP A 238 13.54 -12.04 -24.14
N ILE A 239 13.63 -13.13 -23.37
CA ILE A 239 14.21 -14.39 -23.85
C ILE A 239 13.39 -14.94 -25.02
N ARG A 240 12.05 -14.95 -24.88
CA ARG A 240 11.16 -15.45 -25.94
C ARG A 240 11.20 -14.58 -27.20
N LYS A 241 11.29 -13.25 -27.07
CA LYS A 241 11.46 -12.33 -28.21
C LYS A 241 12.77 -12.60 -28.95
N LYS A 242 13.90 -12.74 -28.23
CA LYS A 242 15.19 -13.07 -28.84
C LYS A 242 15.17 -14.40 -29.59
N ALA A 243 14.51 -15.41 -29.03
CA ALA A 243 14.33 -16.70 -29.70
C ALA A 243 13.50 -16.57 -30.99
N LEU A 244 12.46 -15.73 -30.98
CA LEU A 244 11.61 -15.48 -32.14
C LEU A 244 12.37 -14.71 -33.23
N GLU A 245 13.18 -13.72 -32.86
CA GLU A 245 14.07 -12.99 -33.78
C GLU A 245 15.07 -13.94 -34.44
N HIS A 246 15.70 -14.83 -33.67
CA HIS A 246 16.62 -15.85 -34.21
C HIS A 246 15.94 -16.80 -35.20
N LEU A 247 14.77 -17.34 -34.85
CA LEU A 247 14.01 -18.19 -35.78
C LEU A 247 13.60 -17.44 -37.04
N SER A 248 13.23 -16.16 -36.92
CA SER A 248 12.86 -15.35 -38.07
C SER A 248 14.04 -15.09 -39.01
N SER A 249 15.25 -14.88 -38.48
CA SER A 249 16.44 -14.64 -39.29
C SER A 249 16.91 -15.91 -40.00
N GLU A 250 16.85 -17.06 -39.32
CA GLU A 250 17.11 -18.37 -39.94
C GLU A 250 16.14 -18.65 -41.09
N LEU A 251 14.86 -18.35 -40.90
CA LEU A 251 13.85 -18.55 -41.93
C LEU A 251 14.09 -17.68 -43.17
N VAL A 252 14.47 -16.41 -42.97
CA VAL A 252 14.87 -15.52 -44.07
C VAL A 252 16.12 -16.07 -44.78
N ALA A 253 17.13 -16.53 -44.03
CA ALA A 253 18.33 -17.13 -44.61
C ALA A 253 18.00 -18.38 -45.44
N GLN A 254 17.14 -19.27 -44.93
CA GLN A 254 16.72 -20.48 -45.64
C GLN A 254 15.88 -20.19 -46.88
N LYS A 255 14.93 -19.23 -46.81
CA LYS A 255 14.19 -18.78 -48.00
C LYS A 255 15.12 -18.25 -49.08
N SER A 256 16.12 -17.44 -48.70
CA SER A 256 17.10 -16.93 -49.66
C SER A 256 17.91 -18.08 -50.31
N ARG A 257 18.34 -19.07 -49.51
CA ARG A 257 19.04 -20.26 -50.00
C ARG A 257 18.18 -21.09 -50.95
N LYS A 258 16.90 -21.27 -50.65
CA LYS A 258 15.94 -21.94 -51.53
C LYS A 258 15.84 -21.22 -52.88
N THR A 259 15.62 -19.90 -52.87
CA THR A 259 15.51 -19.13 -54.13
C THR A 259 16.79 -19.16 -54.96
N TRP A 260 17.96 -19.29 -54.32
CA TRP A 260 19.22 -19.47 -55.03
C TRP A 260 19.31 -20.85 -55.69
N LEU A 261 18.95 -21.93 -54.97
CA LEU A 261 18.93 -23.29 -55.52
C LEU A 261 17.95 -23.44 -56.68
N GLU A 262 16.76 -22.85 -56.59
CA GLU A 262 15.78 -22.87 -57.68
C GLU A 262 16.31 -22.17 -58.94
N ARG A 263 16.97 -21.02 -58.79
CA ARG A 263 17.61 -20.31 -59.91
C ARG A 263 18.74 -21.11 -60.54
N GLU A 264 19.60 -21.72 -59.72
CA GLU A 264 20.71 -22.55 -60.22
C GLU A 264 20.18 -23.80 -60.95
N ALA A 265 19.12 -24.42 -60.43
CA ALA A 265 18.46 -25.55 -61.06
C ALA A 265 17.87 -25.16 -62.43
N ASP A 266 17.16 -24.03 -62.52
CA ASP A 266 16.62 -23.51 -63.78
C ASP A 266 17.73 -23.19 -64.79
N GLU A 267 18.86 -22.64 -64.34
CA GLU A 267 20.00 -22.35 -65.21
C GLU A 267 20.65 -23.64 -65.74
N SER A 268 20.86 -24.64 -64.87
CA SER A 268 21.38 -25.95 -65.28
C SER A 268 20.46 -26.67 -66.27
N TYR A 269 19.14 -26.56 -66.09
CA TYR A 269 18.14 -27.11 -67.02
C TYR A 269 18.20 -26.42 -68.39
N LYS A 270 18.31 -25.08 -68.42
CA LYS A 270 18.49 -24.34 -69.68
C LYS A 270 19.78 -24.74 -70.41
N ARG A 271 20.89 -24.92 -69.68
CA ARG A 271 22.16 -25.41 -70.26
C ARG A 271 21.98 -26.80 -70.88
N ALA A 272 21.36 -27.74 -70.16
CA ALA A 272 21.08 -29.08 -70.67
C ALA A 272 20.18 -29.07 -71.92
N LEU A 273 19.14 -28.22 -71.94
CA LEU A 273 18.24 -28.10 -73.08
C LEU A 273 18.93 -27.51 -74.31
N SER A 274 19.80 -26.52 -74.11
CA SER A 274 20.63 -25.95 -75.18
C SER A 274 21.61 -26.98 -75.76
N LEU A 275 22.21 -27.81 -74.91
CA LEU A 275 23.08 -28.91 -75.30
C LEU A 275 22.30 -29.96 -76.10
N LYS A 276 21.10 -30.34 -75.65
CA LYS A 276 20.23 -31.27 -76.39
C LYS A 276 19.87 -30.75 -77.78
N GLN A 277 19.48 -29.48 -77.90
CA GLN A 277 19.20 -28.86 -79.20
C GLN A 277 20.45 -28.81 -80.10
N SER A 278 21.63 -28.58 -79.52
CA SER A 278 22.88 -28.61 -80.29
C SER A 278 23.23 -30.03 -80.79
N LEU A 279 22.92 -31.06 -80.01
CA LEU A 279 23.07 -32.46 -80.39
C LEU A 279 22.06 -32.89 -81.46
N GLU A 280 20.81 -32.46 -81.36
CA GLU A 280 19.81 -32.72 -82.41
C GLU A 280 20.24 -32.09 -83.74
N LYS A 281 20.74 -30.85 -83.72
CA LYS A 281 21.32 -30.22 -84.93
C LYS A 281 22.56 -30.94 -85.45
N LEU A 282 23.41 -31.47 -84.57
CA LEU A 282 24.57 -32.28 -84.96
C LEU A 282 24.14 -33.63 -85.56
N ARG A 283 23.13 -34.27 -84.98
CA ARG A 283 22.53 -35.51 -85.50
C ARG A 283 21.89 -35.28 -86.87
N ASP A 284 21.13 -34.21 -87.03
CA ASP A 284 20.47 -33.87 -88.29
C ASP A 284 21.51 -33.54 -89.37
N SER A 285 22.58 -32.81 -89.01
CA SER A 285 23.68 -32.55 -89.94
C SER A 285 24.48 -33.81 -90.30
N LEU A 286 24.70 -34.74 -89.36
CA LEU A 286 25.28 -36.07 -89.63
C LEU A 286 24.38 -36.93 -90.53
N ALA A 287 23.07 -36.93 -90.31
CA ALA A 287 22.11 -37.64 -91.16
C ALA A 287 22.11 -37.08 -92.59
N LEU A 288 22.25 -35.76 -92.74
CA LEU A 288 22.37 -35.09 -94.04
C LEU A 288 23.69 -35.42 -94.75
N VAL A 289 24.80 -35.50 -94.01
CA VAL A 289 26.11 -35.93 -94.55
C VAL A 289 26.08 -37.41 -94.96
N ASN A 290 25.43 -38.28 -94.18
CA ASN A 290 25.31 -39.70 -94.50
C ASN A 290 24.35 -39.97 -95.68
N ALA A 291 23.29 -39.16 -95.83
CA ALA A 291 22.41 -39.18 -96.99
C ALA A 291 23.13 -38.71 -98.29
N ASN A 292 24.04 -37.73 -98.18
CA ASN A 292 24.86 -37.29 -99.32
C ASN A 292 26.02 -38.27 -99.65
N ALA A 293 26.52 -39.03 -98.68
CA ALA A 293 27.55 -40.05 -98.91
C ALA A 293 27.04 -41.29 -99.66
N ASN A 294 25.73 -41.56 -99.64
CA ASN A 294 25.12 -42.69 -100.35
C ASN A 294 24.71 -42.38 -101.80
N ASN A 295 24.84 -41.14 -102.27
CA ASN A 295 24.39 -40.70 -103.60
C ASN A 295 25.51 -40.34 -104.59
N ASN A 296 26.78 -40.53 -104.22
CA ASN A 296 27.93 -40.29 -105.11
C ASN A 296 28.84 -41.52 -105.15
N ASN A 297 28.44 -42.53 -105.93
CA ASN A 297 29.31 -43.61 -106.35
C ASN A 297 29.13 -43.82 -107.86
N GLY A 298 29.92 -43.10 -108.66
CA GLY A 298 29.86 -43.19 -110.12
C GLY A 298 30.84 -42.28 -110.85
N VAL A 299 31.94 -42.88 -111.30
CA VAL A 299 32.74 -42.56 -112.51
C VAL A 299 34.07 -41.82 -112.33
N VAL A 300 35.07 -42.46 -112.94
CA VAL A 300 36.53 -42.28 -113.02
C VAL A 300 36.94 -41.24 -114.08
N GLY A 301 38.10 -40.57 -113.92
CA GLY A 301 38.79 -39.95 -115.06
C GLY A 301 40.01 -39.08 -114.73
N GLN A 302 41.17 -39.46 -115.28
CA GLN A 302 42.51 -38.85 -115.16
C GLN A 302 42.65 -37.46 -115.82
N GLY A 303 43.66 -36.67 -115.42
CA GLY A 303 44.30 -35.67 -116.30
C GLY A 303 44.88 -34.39 -115.68
N ALA A 304 46.15 -34.46 -115.27
CA ALA A 304 47.21 -33.45 -115.10
C ALA A 304 46.98 -31.93 -115.38
N GLN A 305 47.37 -31.06 -114.43
CA GLN A 305 48.60 -30.23 -114.45
C GLN A 305 48.51 -29.02 -113.50
N ASN A 306 49.60 -28.78 -112.75
CA ASN A 306 50.09 -27.53 -112.14
C ASN A 306 49.09 -26.53 -111.53
N SER A 307 49.14 -26.39 -110.20
CA SER A 307 49.56 -25.16 -109.49
C SER A 307 49.41 -25.30 -107.97
N GLN A 308 50.11 -24.44 -107.25
CA GLN A 308 50.39 -24.47 -105.83
C GLN A 308 49.17 -24.46 -104.88
N ALA A 309 49.45 -24.89 -103.65
CA ALA A 309 48.85 -24.44 -102.38
C ALA A 309 47.79 -25.33 -101.71
N ILE A 310 48.02 -25.46 -100.40
CA ILE A 310 47.13 -25.94 -99.33
C ILE A 310 46.93 -27.46 -99.25
N LYS A 311 47.77 -28.10 -98.42
CA LYS A 311 47.53 -29.43 -97.86
C LYS A 311 46.38 -29.34 -96.84
N ILE A 312 45.14 -29.34 -97.35
CA ILE A 312 43.94 -29.54 -96.55
C ILE A 312 43.99 -30.98 -96.04
N ARG A 313 44.19 -31.16 -94.72
CA ARG A 313 43.99 -32.45 -94.07
C ARG A 313 42.51 -32.82 -94.21
N PRO A 314 42.14 -34.07 -94.53
CA PRO A 314 40.75 -34.48 -94.48
C PRO A 314 40.21 -34.26 -93.06
N ALA A 315 38.94 -33.89 -92.97
CA ALA A 315 38.25 -33.74 -91.70
C ALA A 315 38.37 -35.06 -90.93
N VAL A 316 39.19 -35.05 -89.88
CA VAL A 316 39.22 -36.11 -88.87
C VAL A 316 37.83 -36.11 -88.26
N HIS A 317 37.08 -37.17 -88.50
CA HIS A 317 35.83 -37.46 -87.79
C HIS A 317 36.06 -37.22 -86.29
N PRO A 318 35.18 -36.51 -85.57
CA PRO A 318 35.27 -36.52 -84.12
C PRO A 318 35.15 -38.00 -83.70
N PRO A 319 36.03 -38.50 -82.82
CA PRO A 319 35.96 -39.89 -82.40
C PRO A 319 34.59 -40.08 -81.75
N SER A 320 33.88 -41.12 -82.16
CA SER A 320 32.63 -41.58 -81.55
C SER A 320 32.70 -41.66 -80.01
N ALA A 321 33.89 -41.78 -79.44
CA ALA A 321 34.18 -41.67 -78.01
C ALA A 321 33.72 -40.34 -77.36
N LEU A 322 33.84 -39.18 -78.02
CA LEU A 322 33.37 -37.91 -77.45
C LEU A 322 31.84 -37.80 -77.48
N LEU A 323 31.20 -38.37 -78.50
CA LEU A 323 29.74 -38.45 -78.58
C LEU A 323 29.19 -39.39 -77.51
N GLU A 324 29.85 -40.52 -77.27
CA GLU A 324 29.47 -41.50 -76.24
C GLU A 324 29.71 -40.96 -74.81
N GLU A 325 30.78 -40.20 -74.59
CA GLU A 325 31.07 -39.54 -73.31
C GLU A 325 30.09 -38.38 -73.02
N ILE A 326 29.69 -37.62 -74.04
CA ILE A 326 28.63 -36.60 -73.93
C ILE A 326 27.25 -37.25 -73.72
N GLU A 327 26.98 -38.38 -74.37
CA GLU A 327 25.73 -39.14 -74.20
C GLU A 327 25.64 -39.80 -72.81
N GLN A 328 26.76 -40.15 -72.19
CA GLN A 328 26.84 -40.56 -70.77
C GLN A 328 26.68 -39.38 -69.78
N LEU A 329 27.10 -38.17 -70.15
CA LEU A 329 26.97 -36.99 -69.30
C LEU A 329 25.52 -36.46 -69.21
N ILE A 330 24.68 -36.70 -70.22
CA ILE A 330 23.27 -36.24 -70.21
C ILE A 330 22.45 -36.90 -69.09
N PRO A 331 22.45 -38.24 -68.92
CA PRO A 331 21.82 -38.88 -67.77
C PRO A 331 22.38 -38.34 -66.45
N ALA A 332 23.69 -38.18 -66.32
CA ALA A 332 24.33 -37.69 -65.10
C ALA A 332 23.92 -36.24 -64.75
N LEU A 333 23.76 -35.35 -65.74
CA LEU A 333 23.23 -34.00 -65.55
C LEU A 333 21.74 -34.00 -65.21
N THR A 334 20.97 -34.93 -65.79
CA THR A 334 19.53 -35.08 -65.52
C THR A 334 19.29 -35.63 -64.11
N ASP A 335 20.11 -36.58 -63.66
CA ASP A 335 20.10 -37.13 -62.32
C ASP A 335 20.54 -36.10 -61.28
N ASN A 336 21.56 -35.26 -61.59
CA ASN A 336 21.94 -34.14 -60.74
C ASN A 336 20.82 -33.08 -60.64
N ALA A 337 20.14 -32.76 -61.74
CA ALA A 337 18.97 -31.88 -61.71
C ALA A 337 17.81 -32.49 -60.90
N GLY A 338 17.61 -33.81 -60.99
CA GLY A 338 16.66 -34.56 -60.16
C GLY A 338 17.00 -34.52 -58.67
N SER A 339 18.29 -34.69 -58.33
CA SER A 339 18.82 -34.59 -56.97
C SER A 339 18.69 -33.18 -56.40
N LEU A 340 18.98 -32.14 -57.20
CA LEU A 340 18.79 -30.74 -56.80
C LEU A 340 17.31 -30.42 -56.57
N LYS A 341 16.41 -30.96 -57.39
CA LYS A 341 14.97 -30.78 -57.23
C LYS A 341 14.43 -31.50 -55.98
N SER A 342 14.91 -32.71 -55.69
CA SER A 342 14.54 -33.42 -54.47
C SER A 342 15.08 -32.71 -53.22
N GLN A 343 16.30 -32.17 -53.27
CA GLN A 343 16.86 -31.31 -52.23
C GLN A 343 16.04 -30.03 -52.03
N ALA A 344 15.59 -29.37 -53.11
CA ALA A 344 14.71 -28.21 -53.03
C ALA A 344 13.34 -28.54 -52.42
N THR A 345 12.83 -29.76 -52.66
CA THR A 345 11.56 -30.24 -52.08
C THR A 345 11.71 -30.48 -50.58
N LEU A 346 12.79 -31.15 -50.14
CA LEU A 346 13.11 -31.31 -48.71
C LEU A 346 13.29 -29.95 -48.00
N LEU A 347 13.92 -28.99 -48.68
CA LEU A 347 14.08 -27.63 -48.15
C LEU A 347 12.73 -26.89 -48.06
N HIS A 348 11.79 -27.16 -48.97
CA HIS A 348 10.45 -26.62 -48.91
C HIS A 348 9.66 -27.16 -47.72
N ASP A 349 9.71 -28.47 -47.48
CA ASP A 349 9.07 -29.12 -46.33
C ASP A 349 9.67 -28.61 -45.02
N TYR A 350 10.99 -28.45 -44.97
CA TYR A 350 11.67 -27.88 -43.81
C TYR A 350 11.29 -26.41 -43.57
N CYS A 351 11.17 -25.59 -44.63
CA CYS A 351 10.67 -24.22 -44.52
C CYS A 351 9.22 -24.18 -44.01
N ALA A 352 8.35 -25.08 -44.46
CA ALA A 352 6.96 -25.16 -43.99
C ALA A 352 6.89 -25.51 -42.50
N ILE A 353 7.72 -26.44 -42.04
CA ILE A 353 7.84 -26.80 -40.61
C ILE A 353 8.35 -25.61 -39.78
N LEU A 354 9.31 -24.84 -40.30
CA LEU A 354 9.81 -23.65 -39.62
C LEU A 354 8.77 -22.52 -39.57
N GLU A 355 7.98 -22.31 -40.63
CA GLU A 355 6.86 -21.36 -40.64
C GLU A 355 5.77 -21.76 -39.64
N GLN A 356 5.45 -23.05 -39.56
CA GLN A 356 4.53 -23.58 -38.57
C GLN A 356 5.04 -23.33 -37.14
N ARG A 357 6.32 -23.65 -36.86
CA ARG A 357 6.91 -23.33 -35.55
C ARG A 357 6.94 -21.84 -35.25
N GLN A 358 7.20 -20.99 -36.24
CA GLN A 358 7.21 -19.55 -36.07
C GLN A 358 5.81 -19.01 -35.73
N THR A 359 4.77 -19.54 -36.37
CA THR A 359 3.38 -19.16 -36.09
C THR A 359 2.93 -19.63 -34.71
N GLU A 360 3.22 -20.88 -34.33
CA GLU A 360 2.97 -21.39 -32.98
C GLU A 360 3.71 -20.57 -31.91
N MET A 361 4.96 -20.20 -32.16
CA MET A 361 5.73 -19.41 -31.21
C MET A 361 5.23 -17.96 -31.13
N ARG A 362 4.75 -17.39 -32.24
CA ARG A 362 4.09 -16.07 -32.25
C ARG A 362 2.79 -16.08 -31.47
N THR A 363 1.95 -17.10 -31.61
CA THR A 363 0.70 -17.19 -30.84
C THR A 363 0.99 -17.36 -29.35
N ILE A 364 2.01 -18.13 -28.97
CA ILE A 364 2.45 -18.24 -27.57
C ILE A 364 2.94 -16.87 -27.03
N VAL A 365 3.68 -16.11 -27.83
CA VAL A 365 4.14 -14.76 -27.44
C VAL A 365 2.97 -13.77 -27.35
N GLU A 366 2.02 -13.82 -28.26
CA GLU A 366 0.81 -12.98 -28.21
C GLU A 366 -0.07 -13.33 -27.02
N HIS A 367 -0.25 -14.61 -26.71
CA HIS A 367 -0.96 -15.05 -25.50
C HIS A 367 -0.22 -14.63 -24.23
N ALA A 368 1.11 -14.71 -24.21
CA ALA A 368 1.91 -14.24 -23.08
C ALA A 368 1.87 -12.70 -22.94
N SER A 369 1.85 -11.96 -24.05
CA SER A 369 1.76 -10.50 -24.05
C SER A 369 0.37 -10.02 -23.65
N THR A 370 -0.70 -10.65 -24.16
CA THR A 370 -2.06 -10.36 -23.70
C THR A 370 -2.23 -10.73 -22.23
N ARG A 371 -1.66 -11.83 -21.75
CA ARG A 371 -1.67 -12.15 -20.30
C ARG A 371 -0.90 -11.12 -19.47
N ALA A 372 0.22 -10.61 -19.98
CA ALA A 372 0.99 -9.54 -19.32
C ALA A 372 0.23 -8.19 -19.34
N GLN A 373 -0.56 -7.92 -20.38
CA GLN A 373 -1.43 -6.74 -20.49
C GLN A 373 -2.76 -6.88 -19.72
N GLN A 374 -3.24 -8.11 -19.54
CA GLN A 374 -4.45 -8.45 -18.78
C GLN A 374 -4.20 -8.65 -17.28
N LEU A 375 -2.95 -8.58 -16.80
CA LEU A 375 -2.65 -8.24 -15.41
C LEU A 375 -3.12 -6.79 -15.24
N PRO A 376 -4.37 -6.56 -14.80
CA PRO A 376 -4.97 -5.25 -14.91
C PRO A 376 -4.30 -4.33 -13.90
N ASP A 377 -3.95 -3.14 -14.32
CA ASP A 377 -4.73 -1.91 -14.10
C ASP A 377 -5.90 -1.97 -13.08
N VAL A 378 -5.79 -2.72 -11.98
CA VAL A 378 -6.58 -2.56 -10.74
C VAL A 378 -6.04 -1.36 -9.95
N LEU A 379 -5.46 -0.39 -10.66
CA LEU A 379 -4.86 0.84 -10.16
C LEU A 379 -5.60 2.09 -10.66
N ASP A 380 -6.89 1.96 -11.00
CA ASP A 380 -7.84 3.07 -10.89
C ASP A 380 -8.95 2.74 -9.89
N MET A 381 -8.55 2.56 -8.63
CA MET A 381 -9.42 2.91 -7.50
C MET A 381 -8.96 4.26 -6.95
N SER A 382 -9.14 5.30 -7.78
CA SER A 382 -9.32 6.66 -7.27
C SER A 382 -10.58 6.67 -6.37
N PRO A 383 -10.49 7.11 -5.11
CA PRO A 383 -11.69 7.33 -4.31
C PRO A 383 -12.44 8.52 -4.92
N ARG A 384 -13.65 8.28 -5.43
CA ARG A 384 -14.65 9.33 -5.57
C ARG A 384 -15.26 9.66 -4.22
#